data_AF-A0A7J6R3C5-F1
#
_entry.id   AF-A0A7J6R3C5-F1
#
_cell.length_a   1.000
_cell.length_b   1.000
_cell.length_c   1.000
_cell.angle_alpha   90.00
_cell.angle_beta   90.00
_cell.angle_gamma   90.00
#
_symmetry.space_group_name_H-M   'P 1'
#
loop_
_entity.id
_entity.type
_entity.pdbx_description
1 polymer ?
#
loop_
_entity_poly.entity_id
_entity_poly.type
_entity_poly.pdbx_seq_one_letter_code
_entity_poly.pdbx_strand_id
1 'polypeptide(L)'
;VFKGKDMDAIRQQQTLYMCELLGGPRMYEGRGMLEIHENLKLSDYLFDCFVMDADRALHSLNMTEELHDIVISMMEEQRKYVVKGHNKADTQRLVDGKTILDRIGGELNVEAVVETMYFGAERDPRIKFFFFLDKEKLATVKRRVTDFLCGALGGHSTIDVNIVRAVHYAMNIGDHQFDALVENLSTSMELMEVDPDVKADVLDVVSHLRGEITAGATSRLEIARRKTESAGTDGLYKTLGGDAGIVQFVEELYKICLLDDRIKMFFQGSKLDAVKAAQTIFMQQLLGGAVEYTGRELKRIHETLLIQDWQFDAFLDNARKALASLDTDSDTIDECTVLMETTRLVSPS
;
A
#
# COMPACT_ATOMS: atom_id res chain seq x y z
N VAL A 1 20.40 -13.16 -3.77
CA VAL A 1 21.65 -12.39 -3.53
C VAL A 1 22.79 -13.23 -2.94
N PHE A 2 22.52 -14.18 -2.02
CA PHE A 2 23.56 -14.88 -1.25
C PHE A 2 24.18 -16.14 -1.88
N LYS A 3 23.76 -16.55 -3.09
CA LYS A 3 24.27 -17.78 -3.74
C LYS A 3 25.78 -17.68 -4.00
N GLY A 4 26.55 -18.61 -3.42
CA GLY A 4 28.01 -18.67 -3.57
C GLY A 4 28.79 -17.63 -2.74
N LYS A 5 28.15 -17.00 -1.76
CA LYS A 5 28.80 -16.07 -0.82
C LYS A 5 29.18 -16.78 0.48
N ASP A 6 30.23 -16.29 1.12
CA ASP A 6 30.63 -16.73 2.45
C ASP A 6 29.70 -16.10 3.50
N MET A 7 28.76 -16.91 4.00
CA MET A 7 27.73 -16.45 4.94
C MET A 7 28.29 -16.20 6.34
N ASP A 8 29.37 -16.86 6.73
CA ASP A 8 29.98 -16.66 8.05
C ASP A 8 30.74 -15.34 8.08
N ALA A 9 31.49 -15.03 7.02
CA ALA A 9 32.11 -13.72 6.85
C ALA A 9 31.06 -12.59 6.81
N ILE A 10 29.95 -12.76 6.09
CA ILE A 10 28.87 -11.78 6.04
C ILE A 10 28.26 -11.57 7.43
N ARG A 11 27.95 -12.65 8.15
CA ARG A 11 27.38 -12.57 9.52
C ARG A 11 28.34 -11.83 10.46
N GLN A 12 29.64 -12.11 10.38
CA GLN A 12 30.65 -11.43 11.20
C GLN A 12 30.70 -9.93 10.90
N GLN A 13 30.74 -9.56 9.62
CA GLN A 13 30.79 -8.17 9.18
C GLN A 13 29.51 -7.40 9.56
N GLN A 14 28.34 -8.01 9.36
CA GLN A 14 27.06 -7.45 9.79
C GLN A 14 27.01 -7.27 11.30
N THR A 15 27.53 -8.23 12.08
CA THR A 15 27.61 -8.11 13.55
C THR A 15 28.47 -6.93 13.96
N LEU A 16 29.65 -6.76 13.35
CA LEU A 16 30.54 -5.62 13.65
C LEU A 16 29.89 -4.29 13.30
N TYR A 17 29.22 -4.22 12.15
CA TYR A 17 28.48 -3.03 11.73
C TYR A 17 27.35 -2.67 12.70
N MET A 18 26.55 -3.64 13.11
CA MET A 18 25.49 -3.43 14.10
C MET A 18 26.05 -3.05 15.47
N CYS A 19 27.18 -3.64 15.88
CA CYS A 19 27.86 -3.24 17.11
C CYS A 19 28.29 -1.78 17.06
N GLU A 20 28.93 -1.32 15.99
CA GLU A 20 29.32 0.09 15.85
C GLU A 20 28.09 1.01 15.80
N LEU A 21 27.10 0.65 14.97
CA LEU A 21 25.88 1.43 14.79
C LEU A 21 25.19 1.69 16.13
N LEU A 22 25.08 0.66 16.98
CA LEU A 22 24.45 0.74 18.31
C LEU A 22 25.38 1.33 19.40
N GLY A 23 26.53 1.90 19.03
CA GLY A 23 27.45 2.55 19.97
C GLY A 23 28.34 1.60 20.78
N GLY A 24 28.53 0.37 20.30
CA GLY A 24 29.38 -0.64 20.91
C GLY A 24 30.89 -0.39 20.70
N PRO A 25 31.76 -1.08 21.45
CA PRO A 25 33.21 -0.83 21.46
C PRO A 25 33.96 -1.40 20.24
N ARG A 26 33.25 -2.04 19.31
CA ARG A 26 33.83 -2.69 18.13
C ARG A 26 33.49 -1.84 16.91
N MET A 27 34.52 -1.50 16.13
CA MET A 27 34.38 -0.72 14.91
C MET A 27 34.28 -1.65 13.69
N TYR A 28 33.49 -1.24 12.71
CA TYR A 28 33.37 -1.85 11.41
C TYR A 28 34.41 -1.26 10.45
N GLU A 29 35.36 -2.09 10.03
CA GLU A 29 36.43 -1.70 9.09
C GLU A 29 36.14 -2.17 7.65
N GLY A 30 34.91 -2.60 7.38
CA GLY A 30 34.51 -3.09 6.07
C GLY A 30 34.21 -1.97 5.06
N ARG A 31 33.78 -2.38 3.87
CA ARG A 31 33.40 -1.44 2.80
C ARG A 31 32.14 -0.65 3.19
N GLY A 32 31.98 0.56 2.66
CA GLY A 32 30.81 1.37 2.97
C GLY A 32 29.50 0.71 2.52
N MET A 33 28.41 0.93 3.27
CA MET A 33 27.10 0.29 2.97
C MET A 33 26.63 0.58 1.54
N LEU A 34 26.80 1.80 1.05
CA LEU A 34 26.49 2.16 -0.34
C LEU A 34 27.27 1.33 -1.35
N GLU A 35 28.58 1.21 -1.16
CA GLU A 35 29.47 0.47 -2.06
C GLU A 35 29.13 -1.02 -2.09
N ILE A 36 28.81 -1.61 -0.94
CA ILE A 36 28.47 -3.03 -0.85
C ILE A 36 27.17 -3.35 -1.61
N HIS A 37 26.20 -2.43 -1.56
CA HIS A 37 24.84 -2.67 -2.04
C HIS A 37 24.56 -2.11 -3.43
N GLU A 38 25.45 -1.29 -4.00
CA GLU A 38 25.29 -0.60 -5.29
C GLU A 38 24.79 -1.50 -6.43
N ASN A 39 25.31 -2.72 -6.51
CA ASN A 39 25.05 -3.66 -7.60
C ASN A 39 24.05 -4.76 -7.24
N LEU A 40 23.49 -4.74 -6.03
CA LEU A 40 22.60 -5.79 -5.54
C LEU A 40 21.14 -5.59 -5.97
N LYS A 41 20.81 -4.44 -6.59
CA LYS A 41 19.46 -4.06 -7.04
C LYS A 41 18.41 -4.28 -5.93
N LEU A 42 18.77 -3.91 -4.70
CA LEU A 42 17.85 -3.98 -3.58
C LEU A 42 16.76 -2.93 -3.74
N SER A 43 15.52 -3.37 -3.58
CA SER A 43 14.32 -2.52 -3.55
C SER A 43 13.92 -2.24 -2.11
N ASP A 44 13.03 -1.27 -1.91
CA ASP A 44 12.40 -1.00 -0.61
C ASP A 44 11.80 -2.25 0.00
N TYR A 45 11.07 -3.00 -0.80
CA TYR A 45 10.50 -4.27 -0.40
C TYR A 45 11.52 -5.24 0.23
N LEU A 46 12.70 -5.38 -0.38
CA LEU A 46 13.73 -6.30 0.13
C LEU A 46 14.34 -5.77 1.44
N PHE A 47 14.40 -4.45 1.61
CA PHE A 47 14.84 -3.84 2.85
C PHE A 47 13.77 -3.97 3.95
N ASP A 48 12.50 -3.78 3.63
CA ASP A 48 11.37 -3.98 4.55
C ASP A 48 11.34 -5.41 5.08
N CYS A 49 11.49 -6.40 4.20
CA CYS A 49 11.59 -7.80 4.60
C CYS A 49 12.74 -8.03 5.59
N PHE A 50 13.89 -7.40 5.33
CA PHE A 50 15.05 -7.50 6.21
C PHE A 50 14.79 -6.86 7.58
N VAL A 51 14.17 -5.69 7.63
CA VAL A 51 13.80 -5.02 8.89
C VAL A 51 12.75 -5.82 9.65
N MET A 52 11.75 -6.41 8.97
CA MET A 52 10.78 -7.32 9.60
C MET A 52 11.43 -8.59 10.16
N ASP A 53 12.41 -9.16 9.44
CA ASP A 53 13.16 -10.32 9.94
C ASP A 53 14.01 -9.95 11.15
N ALA A 54 14.61 -8.75 11.16
CA ALA A 54 15.35 -8.21 12.29
C ALA A 54 14.43 -7.94 13.49
N ASP A 55 13.27 -7.33 13.27
CA ASP A 55 12.23 -7.10 14.26
C ASP A 55 11.82 -8.39 14.98
N ARG A 56 11.50 -9.44 14.21
CA ARG A 56 11.19 -10.76 14.79
C ARG A 56 12.37 -11.35 15.57
N ALA A 57 13.60 -11.15 15.09
CA ALA A 57 14.79 -11.59 15.81
C ALA A 57 14.98 -10.81 17.13
N LEU A 58 14.74 -9.50 17.13
CA LEU A 58 14.85 -8.66 18.33
C LEU A 58 13.79 -8.97 19.37
N HIS A 59 12.55 -9.30 18.97
CA HIS A 59 11.51 -9.79 19.87
C HIS A 59 11.89 -11.08 20.61
N SER A 60 12.79 -11.89 20.03
CA SER A 60 13.31 -13.09 20.71
C SER A 60 14.36 -12.76 21.79
N LEU A 61 14.82 -11.52 21.85
CA LEU A 61 15.73 -11.00 22.87
C LEU A 61 14.91 -10.34 23.98
N ASN A 62 15.29 -10.57 25.23
CA ASN A 62 14.59 -10.06 26.41
C ASN A 62 14.90 -8.56 26.66
N MET A 63 14.69 -7.72 25.65
CA MET A 63 14.90 -6.27 25.66
C MET A 63 13.61 -5.50 25.96
N THR A 64 13.73 -4.23 26.35
CA THR A 64 12.59 -3.35 26.55
C THR A 64 12.07 -2.84 25.20
N GLU A 65 10.76 -2.57 25.11
CA GLU A 65 10.11 -2.00 23.91
C GLU A 65 10.80 -0.71 23.44
N GLU A 66 11.16 0.18 24.36
CA GLU A 66 11.89 1.42 24.03
C GLU A 66 13.26 1.15 23.36
N LEU A 67 13.97 0.13 23.81
CA LEU A 67 15.26 -0.23 23.21
C LEU A 67 15.08 -0.90 21.86
N HIS A 68 14.02 -1.71 21.72
CA HIS A 68 13.65 -2.36 20.47
C HIS A 68 13.32 -1.31 19.39
N ASP A 69 12.48 -0.32 19.71
CA ASP A 69 12.11 0.77 18.81
C ASP A 69 13.33 1.58 18.34
N ILE A 70 14.26 1.87 19.25
CA ILE A 70 15.52 2.56 18.93
C ILE A 70 16.34 1.74 17.92
N VAL A 71 16.49 0.43 18.15
CA VAL A 71 17.27 -0.42 17.23
C VAL A 71 16.62 -0.47 15.86
N ILE A 72 15.30 -0.62 15.78
CA ILE A 72 14.57 -0.62 14.50
C ILE A 72 14.72 0.72 13.78
N SER A 73 14.58 1.84 14.48
CA SER A 73 14.78 3.18 13.91
C SER A 73 16.19 3.36 13.33
N MET A 74 17.22 2.92 14.05
CA MET A 74 18.62 3.00 13.59
C MET A 74 18.89 2.10 12.38
N MET A 75 18.23 0.93 12.31
CA MET A 75 18.29 0.05 11.14
C MET A 75 17.59 0.69 9.94
N GLU A 76 16.42 1.28 10.15
CA GLU A 76 15.63 1.95 9.13
C GLU A 76 16.40 3.13 8.51
N GLU A 77 17.16 3.87 9.31
CA GLU A 77 18.03 4.95 8.82
C GLU A 77 19.05 4.46 7.77
N GLN A 78 19.45 3.19 7.80
CA GLN A 78 20.42 2.64 6.85
C GLN A 78 19.84 2.46 5.44
N ARG A 79 18.51 2.58 5.26
CA ARG A 79 17.84 2.42 3.96
C ARG A 79 18.45 3.28 2.86
N LYS A 80 18.78 4.54 3.17
CA LYS A 80 19.41 5.50 2.23
C LYS A 80 20.73 5.01 1.65
N TYR A 81 21.45 4.15 2.37
CA TYR A 81 22.72 3.58 1.93
C TYR A 81 22.58 2.20 1.28
N VAL A 82 21.42 1.55 1.37
CA VAL A 82 21.24 0.16 0.92
C VAL A 82 20.32 0.08 -0.31
N VAL A 83 19.28 0.92 -0.36
CA VAL A 83 18.31 0.94 -1.46
C VAL A 83 18.66 2.07 -2.43
N LYS A 84 18.84 1.73 -3.70
CA LYS A 84 19.22 2.70 -4.74
C LYS A 84 18.04 3.66 -5.01
N GLY A 85 18.29 4.96 -4.89
CA GLY A 85 17.27 6.01 -5.07
C GLY A 85 16.81 6.67 -3.76
N HIS A 86 17.09 6.04 -2.60
CA HIS A 86 16.85 6.63 -1.27
C HIS A 86 17.96 7.55 -0.80
N ASN A 87 19.09 7.56 -1.51
CA ASN A 87 20.20 8.47 -1.24
C ASN A 87 20.01 9.85 -1.90
N LYS A 88 18.77 10.33 -2.00
CA LYS A 88 18.53 11.74 -2.23
C LYS A 88 18.64 12.41 -0.87
N ALA A 89 19.78 13.03 -0.62
CA ALA A 89 19.80 14.19 0.26
C ALA A 89 18.58 15.06 -0.08
N ASP A 90 17.86 15.51 0.95
CA ASP A 90 16.85 16.57 0.95
C ASP A 90 17.25 17.70 -0.01
N THR A 91 16.93 17.52 -1.27
CA THR A 91 17.14 18.53 -2.31
C THR A 91 15.78 18.75 -2.90
N GLN A 92 14.90 19.33 -2.07
CA GLN A 92 13.81 20.14 -2.59
C GLN A 92 14.35 20.95 -3.76
N ARG A 93 13.74 20.74 -4.92
CA ARG A 93 14.13 21.41 -6.14
C ARG A 93 13.88 22.90 -5.96
N LEU A 94 14.94 23.66 -5.68
CA LEU A 94 14.87 25.12 -5.69
C LEU A 94 14.72 25.58 -7.13
N VAL A 95 13.70 26.40 -7.39
CA VAL A 95 13.51 27.09 -8.67
C VAL A 95 13.67 28.57 -8.39
N ASP A 96 14.66 29.20 -9.03
CA ASP A 96 15.07 30.58 -8.80
C ASP A 96 15.36 30.90 -7.31
N GLY A 97 15.92 29.93 -6.59
CA GLY A 97 16.26 30.07 -5.17
C GLY A 97 15.07 30.00 -4.21
N LYS A 98 13.87 29.67 -4.71
CA LYS A 98 12.65 29.51 -3.92
C LYS A 98 12.30 28.03 -3.74
N THR A 99 11.83 27.70 -2.54
CA THR A 99 11.28 26.38 -2.22
C THR A 99 9.92 26.15 -2.91
N ILE A 100 9.40 24.92 -2.88
CA ILE A 100 8.03 24.66 -3.35
C ILE A 100 7.04 25.41 -2.46
N LEU A 101 7.29 25.46 -1.14
CA LEU A 101 6.51 26.23 -0.16
C LEU A 101 6.45 27.72 -0.51
N ASP A 102 7.57 28.33 -0.89
CA ASP A 102 7.58 29.75 -1.31
C ASP A 102 6.78 29.96 -2.62
N ARG A 103 6.89 29.01 -3.55
CA ARG A 103 6.25 29.09 -4.88
C ARG A 103 4.75 28.85 -4.82
N ILE A 104 4.27 28.00 -3.92
CA ILE A 104 2.83 27.81 -3.68
C ILE A 104 2.22 28.99 -2.90
N GLY A 105 3.04 29.87 -2.31
CA GLY A 105 2.59 31.07 -1.58
C GLY A 105 2.57 30.92 -0.06
N GLY A 106 3.29 29.95 0.49
CA GLY A 106 3.48 29.75 1.93
C GLY A 106 2.44 28.85 2.59
N GLU A 107 2.53 28.76 3.92
CA GLU A 107 1.80 27.79 4.75
C GLU A 107 0.27 27.92 4.64
N LEU A 108 -0.25 29.15 4.54
CA LEU A 108 -1.71 29.39 4.42
C LEU A 108 -2.30 28.79 3.13
N ASN A 109 -1.53 28.80 2.03
CA ASN A 109 -1.97 28.19 0.79
C ASN A 109 -1.92 26.65 0.88
N VAL A 110 -0.91 26.10 1.56
CA VAL A 110 -0.86 24.65 1.84
C VAL A 110 -2.05 24.23 2.71
N GLU A 111 -2.36 24.98 3.76
CA GLU A 111 -3.51 24.72 4.63
C GLU A 111 -4.83 24.72 3.84
N ALA A 112 -5.05 25.71 2.97
CA ALA A 112 -6.23 25.78 2.14
C ALA A 112 -6.32 24.64 1.10
N VAL A 113 -5.17 24.21 0.53
CA VAL A 113 -5.10 23.03 -0.35
C VAL A 113 -5.46 21.76 0.44
N VAL A 114 -4.95 21.59 1.66
CA VAL A 114 -5.27 20.45 2.52
C VAL A 114 -6.75 20.46 2.89
N GLU A 115 -7.31 21.60 3.31
CA GLU A 115 -8.73 21.70 3.65
C GLU A 115 -9.65 21.30 2.47
N THR A 116 -9.34 21.79 1.28
CA THR A 116 -10.11 21.50 0.06
C THR A 116 -9.92 20.03 -0.38
N MET A 117 -8.71 19.47 -0.25
CA MET A 117 -8.44 18.05 -0.50
C MET A 117 -9.29 17.16 0.40
N TYR A 118 -9.32 17.44 1.71
CA TYR A 118 -10.11 16.66 2.66
C TYR A 118 -11.61 16.81 2.41
N PHE A 119 -12.08 18.00 2.01
CA PHE A 119 -13.47 18.19 1.63
C PHE A 119 -13.88 17.27 0.46
N GLY A 120 -13.00 17.09 -0.53
CA GLY A 120 -13.17 16.11 -1.61
C GLY A 120 -13.13 14.66 -1.09
N ALA A 121 -12.10 14.33 -0.31
CA ALA A 121 -11.88 12.98 0.20
C ALA A 121 -13.02 12.45 1.09
N GLU A 122 -13.66 13.32 1.89
CA GLU A 122 -14.85 13.00 2.68
C GLU A 122 -16.07 12.60 1.82
N ARG A 123 -16.06 12.92 0.53
CA ARG A 123 -17.13 12.66 -0.44
C ARG A 123 -16.76 11.63 -1.49
N ASP A 124 -15.46 11.37 -1.68
CA ASP A 124 -14.97 10.40 -2.65
C ASP A 124 -15.39 8.97 -2.23
N PRO A 125 -16.26 8.29 -2.99
CA PRO A 125 -16.75 6.97 -2.62
C PRO A 125 -15.65 5.91 -2.51
N ARG A 126 -14.47 6.14 -3.09
CA ARG A 126 -13.31 5.23 -3.02
C ARG A 126 -12.62 5.27 -1.65
N ILE A 127 -12.61 6.42 -0.97
CA ILE A 127 -11.79 6.63 0.24
C ILE A 127 -12.54 7.26 1.42
N LYS A 128 -13.77 7.73 1.26
CA LYS A 128 -14.56 8.42 2.31
C LYS A 128 -14.61 7.70 3.66
N PHE A 129 -14.53 6.36 3.65
CA PHE A 129 -14.60 5.54 4.86
C PHE A 129 -13.40 5.76 5.80
N PHE A 130 -12.22 6.15 5.28
CA PHE A 130 -11.05 6.50 6.10
C PHE A 130 -11.24 7.83 6.85
N PHE A 131 -12.21 8.64 6.43
CA PHE A 131 -12.47 9.99 6.96
C PHE A 131 -13.75 10.06 7.80
N PHE A 132 -14.34 8.91 8.17
CA PHE A 132 -15.44 8.84 9.14
C PHE A 132 -14.93 9.03 10.57
N LEU A 133 -14.38 10.21 10.82
CA LEU A 133 -13.83 10.66 12.08
C LEU A 133 -14.75 11.70 12.71
N ASP A 134 -14.72 11.83 14.03
CA ASP A 134 -15.31 12.99 14.67
C ASP A 134 -14.57 14.27 14.26
N LYS A 135 -15.27 15.41 14.34
CA LYS A 135 -14.78 16.69 13.81
C LYS A 135 -13.45 17.13 14.45
N GLU A 136 -13.26 16.86 15.73
CA GLU A 136 -12.05 17.26 16.46
C GLU A 136 -10.83 16.45 16.03
N LYS A 137 -11.00 15.12 15.89
CA LYS A 137 -9.96 14.26 15.32
C LYS A 137 -9.64 14.64 13.89
N LEU A 138 -10.65 14.87 13.06
CA LEU A 138 -10.42 15.27 11.67
C LEU A 138 -9.64 16.59 11.58
N ALA A 139 -10.00 17.61 12.36
CA ALA A 139 -9.26 18.86 12.43
C ALA A 139 -7.79 18.64 12.89
N THR A 140 -7.57 17.75 13.85
CA THR A 140 -6.22 17.39 14.30
C THR A 140 -5.41 16.70 13.21
N VAL A 141 -6.03 15.79 12.45
CA VAL A 141 -5.41 15.10 11.31
C VAL A 141 -5.05 16.11 10.22
N LYS A 142 -5.98 16.98 9.83
CA LYS A 142 -5.72 18.03 8.82
C LYS A 142 -4.54 18.91 9.21
N ARG A 143 -4.49 19.39 10.45
CA ARG A 143 -3.35 20.19 10.94
C ARG A 143 -2.03 19.42 10.83
N ARG A 144 -1.98 18.16 11.27
CA ARG A 144 -0.77 17.34 11.17
C ARG A 144 -0.32 17.12 9.73
N VAL A 145 -1.26 16.93 8.80
CA VAL A 145 -0.96 16.80 7.38
C VAL A 145 -0.46 18.12 6.79
N THR A 146 -1.06 19.26 7.17
CA THR A 146 -0.54 20.59 6.79
C THR A 146 0.89 20.79 7.30
N ASP A 147 1.15 20.51 8.58
CA ASP A 147 2.49 20.64 9.17
C ASP A 147 3.51 19.72 8.46
N PHE A 148 3.10 18.51 8.09
CA PHE A 148 3.91 17.56 7.34
C PHE A 148 4.28 18.12 5.97
N LEU A 149 3.26 18.54 5.20
CA LEU A 149 3.44 19.04 3.85
C LEU A 149 4.24 20.34 3.83
N CYS A 150 3.99 21.27 4.76
CA CYS A 150 4.81 22.47 4.89
C CYS A 150 6.29 22.12 5.06
N GLY A 151 6.62 21.16 5.93
CA GLY A 151 7.99 20.63 6.06
C GLY A 151 8.54 20.05 4.77
N ALA A 152 7.79 19.10 4.18
CA ALA A 152 8.18 18.39 2.97
C ALA A 152 8.34 19.32 1.74
N LEU A 153 7.68 20.48 1.72
CA LEU A 153 7.74 21.47 0.64
C LEU A 153 8.76 22.61 0.85
N GLY A 154 9.35 22.72 2.05
CA GLY A 154 10.51 23.61 2.32
C GLY A 154 10.43 24.42 3.59
N GLY A 155 9.46 24.14 4.44
CA GLY A 155 9.34 24.68 5.78
C GLY A 155 10.27 24.01 6.78
N HIS A 156 10.29 24.56 7.99
CA HIS A 156 11.14 24.09 9.10
C HIS A 156 10.52 22.92 9.88
N SER A 157 9.31 22.49 9.52
CA SER A 157 8.59 21.41 10.19
C SER A 157 9.20 20.05 9.81
N THR A 158 9.51 19.22 10.81
CA THR A 158 10.12 17.89 10.63
C THR A 158 9.19 16.83 11.22
N ILE A 159 8.14 16.47 10.49
CA ILE A 159 7.44 15.22 10.83
C ILE A 159 8.26 14.08 10.27
N ASP A 160 8.72 13.21 11.15
CA ASP A 160 9.47 12.01 10.79
C ASP A 160 8.60 11.09 9.91
N VAL A 161 9.12 10.71 8.75
CA VAL A 161 8.47 9.81 7.80
C VAL A 161 8.17 8.44 8.44
N ASN A 162 8.95 8.01 9.43
CA ASN A 162 8.68 6.78 10.18
C ASN A 162 7.33 6.82 10.90
N ILE A 163 6.92 7.99 11.38
CA ILE A 163 5.60 8.18 12.00
C ILE A 163 4.50 8.02 10.95
N VAL A 164 4.72 8.51 9.73
CA VAL A 164 3.78 8.34 8.62
C VAL A 164 3.57 6.85 8.36
N ARG A 165 4.64 6.07 8.22
CA ARG A 165 4.53 4.62 8.03
C ARG A 165 3.79 3.95 9.18
N ALA A 166 4.21 4.20 10.42
CA ALA A 166 3.66 3.54 11.60
C ALA A 166 2.14 3.76 11.75
N VAL A 167 1.67 4.99 11.49
CA VAL A 167 0.24 5.32 11.59
C VAL A 167 -0.59 4.62 10.50
N HIS A 168 -0.06 4.52 9.27
CA HIS A 168 -0.80 3.97 8.14
C HIS A 168 -0.68 2.46 7.98
N TYR A 169 0.32 1.82 8.59
CA TYR A 169 0.58 0.38 8.44
C TYR A 169 -0.66 -0.49 8.75
N ALA A 170 -1.31 -0.24 9.89
CA ALA A 170 -2.49 -0.98 10.29
C ALA A 170 -3.78 -0.57 9.55
N MET A 171 -3.77 0.59 8.87
CA MET A 171 -4.93 1.07 8.10
C MET A 171 -5.15 0.27 6.82
N ASN A 172 -4.14 -0.50 6.38
CA ASN A 172 -4.20 -1.36 5.20
C ASN A 172 -4.62 -0.59 3.93
N ILE A 173 -4.00 0.59 3.74
CA ILE A 173 -4.23 1.45 2.57
C ILE A 173 -3.51 0.84 1.37
N GLY A 174 -4.25 0.53 0.31
CA GLY A 174 -3.70 0.05 -0.97
C GLY A 174 -3.38 1.19 -1.94
N ASP A 175 -2.70 0.84 -3.04
CA ASP A 175 -2.31 1.81 -4.07
C ASP A 175 -3.49 2.62 -4.62
N HIS A 176 -4.61 1.97 -4.94
CA HIS A 176 -5.79 2.66 -5.47
C HIS A 176 -6.41 3.68 -4.50
N GLN A 177 -6.27 3.47 -3.18
CA GLN A 177 -6.74 4.42 -2.16
C GLN A 177 -5.78 5.59 -2.03
N PHE A 178 -4.47 5.32 -2.11
CA PHE A 178 -3.45 6.37 -2.18
C PHE A 178 -3.66 7.23 -3.44
N ASP A 179 -3.88 6.61 -4.60
CA ASP A 179 -4.13 7.30 -5.87
C ASP A 179 -5.38 8.18 -5.79
N ALA A 180 -6.47 7.66 -5.24
CA ALA A 180 -7.68 8.44 -5.01
C ALA A 180 -7.42 9.68 -4.13
N LEU A 181 -6.60 9.57 -3.07
CA LEU A 181 -6.24 10.72 -2.24
C LEU A 181 -5.39 11.73 -3.00
N VAL A 182 -4.41 11.27 -3.79
CA VAL A 182 -3.55 12.11 -4.64
C VAL A 182 -4.37 12.83 -5.72
N GLU A 183 -5.39 12.18 -6.29
CA GLU A 183 -6.33 12.83 -7.21
C GLU A 183 -7.14 13.93 -6.53
N ASN A 184 -7.59 13.72 -5.28
CA ASN A 184 -8.25 14.76 -4.49
C ASN A 184 -7.29 15.93 -4.20
N LEU A 185 -6.01 15.66 -3.95
CA LEU A 185 -4.98 16.70 -3.79
C LEU A 185 -4.75 17.48 -5.09
N SER A 186 -4.63 16.77 -6.21
CA SER A 186 -4.50 17.38 -7.54
C SER A 186 -5.69 18.29 -7.86
N THR A 187 -6.90 17.80 -7.63
CA THR A 187 -8.16 18.56 -7.84
C THR A 187 -8.23 19.79 -6.93
N SER A 188 -7.80 19.66 -5.68
CA SER A 188 -7.73 20.78 -4.73
C SER A 188 -6.82 21.90 -5.26
N MET A 189 -5.62 21.56 -5.72
CA MET A 189 -4.68 22.54 -6.30
C MET A 189 -5.22 23.18 -7.59
N GLU A 190 -5.94 22.43 -8.43
CA GLU A 190 -6.60 22.96 -9.64
C GLU A 190 -7.70 23.97 -9.29
N LEU A 191 -8.55 23.65 -8.31
CA LEU A 191 -9.62 24.55 -7.84
C LEU A 191 -9.06 25.83 -7.21
N MET A 192 -7.85 25.76 -6.66
CA MET A 192 -7.14 26.89 -6.07
C MET A 192 -6.24 27.62 -7.07
N GLU A 193 -6.27 27.23 -8.36
CA GLU A 193 -5.47 27.84 -9.43
C GLU A 193 -3.96 27.85 -9.11
N VAL A 194 -3.46 26.81 -8.43
CA VAL A 194 -2.03 26.62 -8.20
C VAL A 194 -1.32 26.42 -9.53
N ASP A 195 -0.18 27.09 -9.70
CA ASP A 195 0.64 27.01 -10.92
C ASP A 195 0.96 25.53 -11.28
N PRO A 196 0.81 25.13 -12.56
CA PRO A 196 1.00 23.74 -12.97
C PRO A 196 2.37 23.14 -12.64
N ASP A 197 3.44 23.94 -12.70
CA ASP A 197 4.79 23.46 -12.37
C ASP A 197 4.93 23.24 -10.85
N VAL A 198 4.33 24.13 -10.06
CA VAL A 198 4.26 23.97 -8.59
C VAL A 198 3.45 22.73 -8.22
N LYS A 199 2.28 22.55 -8.85
CA LYS A 199 1.44 21.37 -8.66
C LYS A 199 2.22 20.08 -8.98
N ALA A 200 2.94 20.04 -10.11
CA ALA A 200 3.74 18.88 -10.48
C ALA A 200 4.82 18.57 -9.44
N ASP A 201 5.53 19.59 -8.95
CA ASP A 201 6.55 19.40 -7.91
C ASP A 201 5.93 18.92 -6.57
N VAL A 202 4.74 19.42 -6.18
CA VAL A 202 4.01 18.93 -4.99
C VAL A 202 3.60 17.47 -5.14
N LEU A 203 3.06 17.09 -6.29
CA LEU A 203 2.65 15.70 -6.56
C LEU A 203 3.85 14.75 -6.58
N ASP A 204 5.01 15.20 -7.10
CA ASP A 204 6.25 14.44 -7.02
C ASP A 204 6.64 14.17 -5.56
N VAL A 205 6.66 15.20 -4.70
CA VAL A 205 6.95 15.03 -3.26
C VAL A 205 5.99 14.03 -2.61
N VAL A 206 4.68 14.18 -2.83
CA VAL A 206 3.68 13.27 -2.23
C VAL A 206 3.82 11.86 -2.76
N SER A 207 4.16 11.67 -4.05
CA SER A 207 4.33 10.34 -4.64
C SER A 207 5.43 9.51 -3.96
N HIS A 208 6.46 10.15 -3.41
CA HIS A 208 7.53 9.47 -2.66
C HIS A 208 7.03 8.88 -1.32
N LEU A 209 5.87 9.31 -0.81
CA LEU A 209 5.26 8.76 0.41
C LEU A 209 4.48 7.47 0.17
N ARG A 210 4.29 7.05 -1.09
CA ARG A 210 3.50 5.88 -1.43
C ARG A 210 3.96 4.64 -0.68
N GLY A 211 5.25 4.33 -0.75
CA GLY A 211 5.81 3.15 -0.09
C GLY A 211 5.59 3.15 1.42
N GLU A 212 5.64 4.33 2.04
CA GLU A 212 5.42 4.52 3.47
C GLU A 212 3.96 4.28 3.87
N ILE A 213 3.02 4.78 3.07
CA ILE A 213 1.59 4.68 3.36
C ILE A 213 1.02 3.30 2.99
N THR A 214 1.52 2.68 1.92
CA THR A 214 0.99 1.39 1.44
C THR A 214 1.72 0.17 2.03
N ALA A 215 2.81 0.37 2.80
CA ALA A 215 3.65 -0.70 3.36
C ALA A 215 2.88 -1.85 4.00
N GLY A 216 1.85 -1.54 4.80
CA GLY A 216 1.04 -2.55 5.48
C GLY A 216 0.24 -3.44 4.51
N ALA A 217 -0.42 -2.82 3.53
CA ALA A 217 -1.18 -3.57 2.52
C ALA A 217 -0.24 -4.37 1.60
N THR A 218 0.85 -3.77 1.14
CA THR A 218 1.86 -4.42 0.29
C THR A 218 2.44 -5.65 0.98
N SER A 219 2.82 -5.52 2.26
CA SER A 219 3.40 -6.64 3.03
C SER A 219 2.42 -7.80 3.15
N ARG A 220 1.16 -7.52 3.49
CA ARG A 220 0.11 -8.54 3.62
C ARG A 220 -0.16 -9.28 2.33
N LEU A 221 -0.36 -8.54 1.23
CA LEU A 221 -0.68 -9.13 -0.07
C LEU A 221 0.50 -9.95 -0.61
N GLU A 222 1.74 -9.54 -0.38
CA GLU A 222 2.92 -10.32 -0.79
C GLU A 222 3.09 -11.60 0.03
N ILE A 223 2.80 -11.58 1.34
CA ILE A 223 2.77 -12.80 2.17
C ILE A 223 1.73 -13.78 1.62
N ALA A 224 0.52 -13.30 1.35
CA ALA A 224 -0.56 -14.09 0.77
C ALA A 224 -0.16 -14.67 -0.60
N ARG A 225 0.43 -13.83 -1.47
CA ARG A 225 0.92 -14.26 -2.78
C ARG A 225 1.93 -15.41 -2.66
N ARG A 226 2.97 -15.25 -1.85
CA ARG A 226 3.97 -16.31 -1.63
C ARG A 226 3.35 -17.60 -1.11
N LYS A 227 2.34 -17.49 -0.25
CA LYS A 227 1.60 -18.65 0.26
C LYS A 227 0.84 -19.36 -0.88
N THR A 228 0.11 -18.62 -1.72
CA THR A 228 -0.60 -19.19 -2.87
C THR A 228 0.35 -19.82 -3.90
N GLU A 229 1.51 -19.21 -4.15
CA GLU A 229 2.52 -19.73 -5.08
C GLU A 229 3.22 -21.00 -4.56
N SER A 230 3.42 -21.11 -3.24
CA SER A 230 4.18 -22.22 -2.64
C SER A 230 3.31 -23.40 -2.19
N ALA A 231 2.13 -23.14 -1.63
CA ALA A 231 1.23 -24.16 -1.10
C ALA A 231 0.14 -24.59 -2.11
N GLY A 232 -0.02 -23.85 -3.21
CA GLY A 232 -1.14 -24.02 -4.15
C GLY A 232 -2.47 -23.57 -3.56
N THR A 233 -3.55 -23.75 -4.33
CA THR A 233 -4.89 -23.24 -3.98
C THR A 233 -5.85 -24.31 -3.41
N ASP A 234 -5.51 -25.60 -3.48
CA ASP A 234 -6.40 -26.69 -3.04
C ASP A 234 -6.77 -26.61 -1.54
N GLY A 235 -5.85 -26.11 -0.72
CA GLY A 235 -6.09 -25.86 0.70
C GLY A 235 -7.07 -24.71 0.94
N LEU A 236 -6.95 -23.65 0.14
CA LEU A 236 -7.80 -22.46 0.22
C LEU A 236 -9.26 -22.79 -0.05
N TYR A 237 -9.53 -23.56 -1.11
CA TYR A 237 -10.88 -24.02 -1.44
C TYR A 237 -11.57 -24.75 -0.27
N LYS A 238 -10.83 -25.60 0.44
CA LYS A 238 -11.35 -26.32 1.62
C LYS A 238 -11.58 -25.39 2.80
N THR A 239 -10.65 -24.46 3.06
CA THR A 239 -10.78 -23.45 4.12
C THR A 239 -12.01 -22.57 3.91
N LEU A 240 -12.30 -22.22 2.65
CA LEU A 240 -13.50 -21.46 2.27
C LEU A 240 -14.80 -22.28 2.36
N GLY A 241 -14.77 -23.54 2.79
CA GLY A 241 -15.97 -24.39 2.94
C GLY A 241 -16.38 -25.13 1.66
N GLY A 242 -15.50 -25.23 0.66
CA GLY A 242 -15.76 -25.91 -0.60
C GLY A 242 -16.93 -25.31 -1.38
N ASP A 243 -17.67 -26.14 -2.13
CA ASP A 243 -18.75 -25.69 -3.01
C ASP A 243 -19.79 -24.83 -2.28
N ALA A 244 -20.22 -25.30 -1.11
CA ALA A 244 -21.25 -24.61 -0.32
C ALA A 244 -20.78 -23.24 0.17
N GLY A 245 -19.49 -23.12 0.49
CA GLY A 245 -18.90 -21.86 0.94
C GLY A 245 -18.68 -20.87 -0.20
N ILE A 246 -18.21 -21.33 -1.38
CA ILE A 246 -18.09 -20.46 -2.56
C ILE A 246 -19.45 -19.95 -3.03
N VAL A 247 -20.50 -20.79 -2.99
CA VAL A 247 -21.88 -20.36 -3.28
C VAL A 247 -22.29 -19.25 -2.31
N GLN A 248 -22.06 -19.42 -1.01
CA GLN A 248 -22.38 -18.38 0.00
C GLN A 248 -21.59 -17.10 -0.22
N PHE A 249 -20.30 -17.19 -0.54
CA PHE A 249 -19.47 -16.04 -0.89
C PHE A 249 -20.03 -15.26 -2.07
N VAL A 250 -20.38 -15.94 -3.17
CA VAL A 250 -20.95 -15.26 -4.35
C VAL A 250 -22.33 -14.66 -4.03
N GLU A 251 -23.17 -15.36 -3.26
CA GLU A 251 -24.45 -14.80 -2.81
C GLU A 251 -24.27 -13.48 -2.03
N GLU A 252 -23.34 -13.46 -1.08
CA GLU A 252 -23.07 -12.29 -0.24
C GLU A 252 -22.40 -11.16 -1.03
N LEU A 253 -21.46 -11.49 -1.91
CA LEU A 253 -20.81 -10.54 -2.82
C LEU A 253 -21.83 -9.74 -3.63
N TYR A 254 -22.84 -10.39 -4.21
CA TYR A 254 -23.85 -9.68 -5.00
C TYR A 254 -24.78 -8.83 -4.14
N LYS A 255 -25.08 -9.21 -2.89
CA LYS A 255 -25.83 -8.31 -1.98
C LYS A 255 -25.08 -7.00 -1.78
N ILE A 256 -23.75 -7.05 -1.63
CA ILE A 256 -22.91 -5.87 -1.45
C ILE A 256 -22.75 -5.09 -2.76
N CYS A 257 -22.43 -5.75 -3.88
CA CYS A 257 -22.25 -5.11 -5.18
C CYS A 257 -23.49 -4.35 -5.67
N LEU A 258 -24.69 -4.84 -5.36
CA LEU A 258 -25.94 -4.19 -5.75
C LEU A 258 -26.26 -2.95 -4.91
N LEU A 259 -25.60 -2.77 -3.77
CA LEU A 259 -25.70 -1.58 -2.91
C LEU A 259 -24.56 -0.58 -3.13
N ASP A 260 -23.48 -0.98 -3.81
CA ASP A 260 -22.32 -0.12 -4.04
C ASP A 260 -22.54 0.82 -5.23
N ASP A 261 -22.76 2.11 -4.94
CA ASP A 261 -22.93 3.17 -5.93
C ASP A 261 -21.81 3.24 -6.97
N ARG A 262 -20.59 2.77 -6.64
CA ARG A 262 -19.43 2.74 -7.54
C ARG A 262 -19.63 1.79 -8.73
N ILE A 263 -20.35 0.68 -8.54
CA ILE A 263 -20.40 -0.42 -9.51
C ILE A 263 -21.80 -1.01 -9.76
N LYS A 264 -22.81 -0.67 -8.95
CA LYS A 264 -24.16 -1.26 -9.06
C LYS A 264 -24.80 -1.10 -10.44
N MET A 265 -24.42 -0.04 -11.17
CA MET A 265 -24.93 0.25 -12.51
C MET A 265 -24.59 -0.84 -13.53
N PHE A 266 -23.47 -1.56 -13.38
CA PHE A 266 -23.06 -2.64 -14.29
C PHE A 266 -23.98 -3.86 -14.24
N PHE A 267 -24.78 -3.99 -13.19
CA PHE A 267 -25.68 -5.12 -12.98
C PHE A 267 -27.12 -4.83 -13.41
N GLN A 268 -27.44 -3.59 -13.81
CA GLN A 268 -28.80 -3.22 -14.21
C GLN A 268 -29.24 -3.93 -15.49
N GLY A 269 -30.42 -4.56 -15.46
CA GLY A 269 -30.96 -5.32 -16.59
C GLY A 269 -30.24 -6.65 -16.87
N SER A 270 -29.27 -7.04 -16.03
CA SER A 270 -28.57 -8.32 -16.14
C SER A 270 -29.44 -9.48 -15.66
N LYS A 271 -29.18 -10.68 -16.19
CA LYS A 271 -29.76 -11.93 -15.68
C LYS A 271 -28.95 -12.39 -14.47
N LEU A 272 -29.13 -11.72 -13.33
CA LEU A 272 -28.31 -11.92 -12.13
C LEU A 272 -28.12 -13.38 -11.73
N ASP A 273 -29.17 -14.20 -11.76
CA ASP A 273 -29.05 -15.62 -11.41
C ASP A 273 -28.08 -16.37 -12.33
N ALA A 274 -28.08 -16.06 -13.63
CA ALA A 274 -27.15 -16.65 -14.58
C ALA A 274 -25.73 -16.11 -14.41
N VAL A 275 -25.58 -14.83 -14.07
CA VAL A 275 -24.26 -14.22 -13.79
C VAL A 275 -23.65 -14.85 -12.53
N LYS A 276 -24.44 -14.95 -11.45
CA LYS A 276 -24.03 -15.58 -10.19
C LYS A 276 -23.65 -17.04 -10.40
N ALA A 277 -24.47 -17.83 -11.09
CA ALA A 277 -24.16 -19.22 -11.37
C ALA A 277 -22.84 -19.38 -12.15
N ALA A 278 -22.61 -18.56 -13.18
CA ALA A 278 -21.36 -18.58 -13.95
C ALA A 278 -20.16 -18.12 -13.09
N GLN A 279 -20.32 -17.09 -12.28
CA GLN A 279 -19.25 -16.60 -11.41
C GLN A 279 -18.92 -17.54 -10.27
N THR A 280 -19.89 -18.29 -9.72
CA THR A 280 -19.64 -19.36 -8.75
C THR A 280 -18.71 -20.41 -9.33
N ILE A 281 -18.97 -20.89 -10.55
CA ILE A 281 -18.09 -21.87 -11.21
C ILE A 281 -16.70 -21.28 -11.43
N PHE A 282 -16.62 -20.02 -11.88
CA PHE A 282 -15.35 -19.34 -12.07
C PHE A 282 -14.56 -19.21 -10.76
N MET A 283 -15.21 -18.79 -9.68
CA MET A 283 -14.57 -18.65 -8.36
C MET A 283 -14.18 -19.99 -7.76
N GLN A 284 -14.97 -21.05 -7.96
CA GLN A 284 -14.60 -22.41 -7.59
C GLN A 284 -13.30 -22.82 -8.28
N GLN A 285 -13.18 -22.63 -9.61
CA GLN A 285 -11.93 -22.92 -10.32
C GLN A 285 -10.77 -22.05 -9.80
N LEU A 286 -10.97 -20.73 -9.71
CA LEU A 286 -9.93 -19.77 -9.36
C LEU A 286 -9.35 -20.02 -7.97
N LEU A 287 -10.19 -20.42 -7.02
CA LEU A 287 -9.83 -20.57 -5.61
C LEU A 287 -9.43 -22.01 -5.25
N GLY A 288 -9.23 -22.89 -6.23
CA GLY A 288 -8.65 -24.23 -6.04
C GLY A 288 -9.64 -25.40 -6.01
N GLY A 289 -10.87 -25.19 -6.46
CA GLY A 289 -11.85 -26.25 -6.73
C GLY A 289 -11.53 -27.01 -8.01
N ALA A 290 -11.91 -28.28 -8.06
CA ALA A 290 -11.62 -29.17 -9.19
C ALA A 290 -12.50 -28.94 -10.44
N VAL A 291 -13.36 -27.93 -10.42
CA VAL A 291 -14.27 -27.61 -11.52
C VAL A 291 -13.56 -26.78 -12.59
N GLU A 292 -13.98 -26.96 -13.84
CA GLU A 292 -13.52 -26.16 -14.97
C GLU A 292 -14.62 -25.18 -15.42
N TYR A 293 -14.29 -23.90 -15.43
CA TYR A 293 -15.07 -22.83 -16.02
C TYR A 293 -14.97 -22.91 -17.55
N THR A 294 -16.06 -23.34 -18.18
CA THR A 294 -16.19 -23.48 -19.63
C THR A 294 -16.98 -22.34 -20.27
N GLY A 295 -17.16 -21.24 -19.54
CA GLY A 295 -17.88 -20.06 -20.01
C GLY A 295 -17.08 -19.25 -21.04
N ARG A 296 -17.62 -18.09 -21.43
CA ARG A 296 -16.92 -17.19 -22.35
C ARG A 296 -15.69 -16.58 -21.66
N GLU A 297 -14.66 -16.30 -22.45
CA GLU A 297 -13.48 -15.54 -22.02
C GLU A 297 -13.86 -14.24 -21.29
N LEU A 298 -13.26 -13.99 -20.12
CA LEU A 298 -13.56 -12.80 -19.30
C LEU A 298 -13.39 -11.50 -20.09
N LYS A 299 -12.31 -11.37 -20.87
CA LYS A 299 -12.08 -10.20 -21.71
C LYS A 299 -13.24 -9.93 -22.65
N ARG A 300 -13.76 -10.97 -23.32
CA ARG A 300 -14.86 -10.85 -24.27
C ARG A 300 -16.19 -10.53 -23.59
N ILE A 301 -16.40 -11.01 -22.36
CA ILE A 301 -17.61 -10.68 -21.59
C ILE A 301 -17.62 -9.21 -21.18
N HIS A 302 -16.47 -8.67 -20.77
CA HIS A 302 -16.37 -7.34 -20.17
C HIS A 302 -15.96 -6.23 -21.15
N GLU A 303 -15.58 -6.57 -22.39
CA GLU A 303 -15.11 -5.62 -23.42
C GLU A 303 -16.06 -4.44 -23.65
N THR A 304 -17.38 -4.69 -23.66
CA THR A 304 -18.38 -3.64 -23.90
C THR A 304 -18.77 -2.87 -22.64
N LEU A 305 -18.31 -3.29 -21.46
CA LEU A 305 -18.67 -2.66 -20.19
C LEU A 305 -17.76 -1.47 -19.86
N LEU A 306 -16.62 -1.33 -20.54
CA LEU A 306 -15.65 -0.24 -20.32
C LEU A 306 -15.28 -0.06 -18.84
N ILE A 307 -15.13 -1.18 -18.13
CA ILE A 307 -14.76 -1.20 -16.71
C ILE A 307 -13.37 -0.55 -16.56
N GLN A 308 -13.32 0.48 -15.74
CA GLN A 308 -12.12 1.19 -15.35
C GLN A 308 -11.42 0.46 -14.21
N ASP A 309 -10.13 0.74 -14.04
CA ASP A 309 -9.30 0.09 -13.03
C ASP A 309 -9.87 0.24 -11.60
N TRP A 310 -10.26 1.47 -11.25
CA TRP A 310 -10.87 1.77 -9.94
C TRP A 310 -12.23 1.07 -9.71
N GLN A 311 -12.94 0.68 -10.77
CA GLN A 311 -14.20 -0.07 -10.65
C GLN A 311 -13.93 -1.54 -10.36
N PHE A 312 -12.83 -2.09 -10.86
CA PHE A 312 -12.38 -3.42 -10.46
C PHE A 312 -11.86 -3.41 -9.01
N ASP A 313 -11.17 -2.35 -8.58
CA ASP A 313 -10.80 -2.18 -7.15
C ASP A 313 -12.04 -2.15 -6.25
N ALA A 314 -13.08 -1.43 -6.65
CA ALA A 314 -14.35 -1.40 -5.94
C ALA A 314 -15.00 -2.79 -5.85
N PHE A 315 -14.86 -3.62 -6.89
CA PHE A 315 -15.33 -5.01 -6.88
C PHE A 315 -14.51 -5.86 -5.88
N LEU A 316 -13.18 -5.73 -5.86
CA LEU A 316 -12.34 -6.44 -4.89
C LEU A 316 -12.61 -6.01 -3.44
N ASP A 317 -12.84 -4.73 -3.19
CA ASP A 317 -13.30 -4.24 -1.88
C ASP A 317 -14.59 -4.95 -1.44
N ASN A 318 -15.55 -5.10 -2.35
CA ASN A 318 -16.82 -5.76 -2.06
C ASN A 318 -16.63 -7.27 -1.84
N ALA A 319 -15.71 -7.91 -2.55
CA ALA A 319 -15.33 -9.30 -2.31
C ALA A 319 -14.69 -9.49 -0.92
N ARG A 320 -13.79 -8.60 -0.51
CA ARG A 320 -13.19 -8.61 0.84
C ARG A 320 -14.26 -8.45 1.91
N LYS A 321 -15.21 -7.51 1.73
CA LYS A 321 -16.34 -7.31 2.66
C LYS A 321 -17.25 -8.54 2.74
N ALA A 322 -17.54 -9.17 1.61
CA ALA A 322 -18.36 -10.39 1.56
C ALA A 322 -17.70 -11.54 2.34
N LEU A 323 -16.42 -11.82 2.09
CA LEU A 323 -15.67 -12.83 2.84
C LEU A 323 -15.59 -12.51 4.34
N ALA A 324 -15.34 -11.25 4.70
CA ALA A 324 -15.32 -10.82 6.09
C ALA A 324 -16.67 -11.00 6.79
N SER A 325 -17.79 -10.75 6.09
CA SER A 325 -19.14 -10.99 6.63
C SER A 325 -19.52 -12.47 6.79
N LEU A 326 -18.72 -13.36 6.20
CA LEU A 326 -18.79 -14.81 6.37
C LEU A 326 -17.76 -15.33 7.39
N ASP A 327 -17.24 -14.45 8.25
CA ASP A 327 -16.26 -14.75 9.30
C ASP A 327 -14.95 -15.37 8.76
N THR A 328 -14.60 -15.10 7.50
CA THR A 328 -13.33 -15.54 6.92
C THR A 328 -12.18 -14.72 7.51
N ASP A 329 -11.09 -15.36 7.90
CA ASP A 329 -9.93 -14.68 8.49
C ASP A 329 -9.17 -13.81 7.47
N SER A 330 -8.42 -12.83 7.97
CA SER A 330 -7.73 -11.83 7.14
C SER A 330 -6.73 -12.43 6.16
N ASP A 331 -6.04 -13.51 6.54
CA ASP A 331 -4.99 -14.12 5.72
C ASP A 331 -5.66 -14.85 4.53
N THR A 332 -6.72 -15.60 4.81
CA THR A 332 -7.54 -16.25 3.78
C THR A 332 -8.17 -15.22 2.83
N ILE A 333 -8.64 -14.08 3.34
CA ILE A 333 -9.16 -12.97 2.51
C ILE A 333 -8.07 -12.41 1.58
N ASP A 334 -6.86 -12.21 2.09
CA ASP A 334 -5.75 -11.69 1.29
C ASP A 334 -5.33 -12.68 0.19
N GLU A 335 -5.32 -13.99 0.47
CA GLU A 335 -5.09 -15.03 -0.55
C GLU A 335 -6.15 -14.99 -1.66
N CYS A 336 -7.43 -14.87 -1.29
CA CYS A 336 -8.50 -14.71 -2.27
C CYS A 336 -8.32 -13.43 -3.10
N THR A 337 -7.94 -12.32 -2.44
CA THR A 337 -7.73 -11.02 -3.09
C THR A 337 -6.63 -11.13 -4.13
N VAL A 338 -5.48 -11.75 -3.79
CA VAL A 338 -4.36 -11.95 -4.72
C VAL A 338 -4.78 -12.78 -5.93
N LEU A 339 -5.55 -13.86 -5.73
CA LEU A 339 -6.00 -14.70 -6.85
C LEU A 339 -7.00 -13.96 -7.75
N MET A 340 -7.96 -13.23 -7.17
CA MET A 340 -8.89 -12.40 -7.94
C MET A 340 -8.17 -11.29 -8.71
N GLU A 341 -7.13 -10.68 -8.13
CA GLU A 341 -6.30 -9.67 -8.80
C GLU A 341 -5.67 -10.17 -10.10
N THR A 342 -5.30 -11.47 -10.17
CA THR A 342 -4.75 -12.07 -11.42
C THR A 342 -5.72 -12.05 -12.60
N THR A 343 -7.01 -11.80 -12.33
CA THR A 343 -8.07 -11.75 -13.34
C THR A 343 -8.32 -10.34 -13.88
N ARG A 344 -7.63 -9.33 -13.33
CA ARG A 344 -7.72 -7.94 -13.77
C ARG A 344 -7.39 -7.86 -15.25
N LEU A 345 -8.34 -7.33 -16.02
CA LEU A 345 -8.15 -7.10 -17.45
C LEU A 345 -7.38 -5.79 -17.61
N VAL A 346 -6.15 -5.87 -18.10
CA VAL A 346 -5.39 -4.67 -18.46
C VAL A 346 -6.16 -3.97 -19.60
N SER A 347 -6.68 -2.78 -19.34
CA SER A 347 -7.24 -1.92 -20.38
C SER A 347 -6.17 -1.69 -21.46
N PRO A 348 -6.51 -1.72 -22.76
CA PRO A 348 -5.59 -1.25 -23.78
C PRO A 348 -5.21 0.20 -23.46
N SER A 349 -3.90 0.45 -23.34
CA SER A 349 -3.26 1.76 -23.21
C SER A 349 -3.75 2.78 -24.23
#